data_AF-A0A6A4D7M0-F1
#
_entry.id   AF-A0A6A4D7M0-F1
#
_cell.length_a   1.000
_cell.length_b   1.000
_cell.length_c   1.000
_cell.angle_alpha   90.00
_cell.angle_beta   90.00
_cell.angle_gamma   90.00
#
_symmetry.space_group_name_H-M   'P 1'
#
loop_
_entity.id
_entity.type
_entity.pdbx_description
1 polymer ?
#
loop_
_entity_poly.entity_id
_entity_poly.type
_entity_poly.pdbx_seq_one_letter_code
_entity_poly.pdbx_strand_id
1 'polypeptide(L)'
;MKDKKISEMVPIYSALAVRDEEVDSAIDAAKNTALLEDVLKANGEEHLYDKIVELFAHVEDEPPVIFCWQNVEVFVQAIQAAQAQAVAPGGLPLPANPLALPGAVNVQNFKEAVLEYARAQGAAARLDTTCLPCSQGQFGQVAFMLQRLELDPWVQRIIAVGVPADRTRLRATSKFEYPRQSHTAISE
;
A
#
# COMPACT_ATOMS: atom_id res chain seq x y z
N MET A 1 9.51 5.45 76.94
CA MET A 1 8.69 4.57 76.07
C MET A 1 8.10 5.46 74.99
N LYS A 2 8.29 5.30 73.67
CA LYS A 2 8.99 4.36 72.77
C LYS A 2 9.28 5.21 71.50
N ASP A 3 10.53 5.29 71.09
CA ASP A 3 11.07 4.76 69.82
C ASP A 3 10.85 5.62 68.56
N LYS A 4 11.97 5.82 67.88
CA LYS A 4 12.22 6.54 66.64
C LYS A 4 12.38 5.49 65.53
N LYS A 5 11.62 5.54 64.43
CA LYS A 5 12.09 5.10 63.09
C LYS A 5 11.18 5.53 61.94
N ILE A 6 11.83 5.95 60.85
CA ILE A 6 11.37 6.34 59.52
C ILE A 6 11.06 5.07 58.68
N SER A 7 10.02 5.07 57.82
CA SER A 7 10.08 4.40 56.50
C SER A 7 8.91 4.81 55.58
N GLU A 8 9.29 5.34 54.42
CA GLU A 8 8.81 5.04 53.06
C GLU A 8 7.35 5.29 52.59
N MET A 9 7.28 6.04 51.47
CA MET A 9 6.63 5.70 50.18
C MET A 9 5.13 5.34 50.22
N VAL A 10 4.20 6.02 49.53
CA VAL A 10 4.02 6.12 48.07
C VAL A 10 2.97 7.21 47.80
N PRO A 11 3.12 8.08 46.77
CA PRO A 11 2.05 8.98 46.35
C PRO A 11 0.96 8.20 45.60
N ILE A 12 -0.30 8.49 45.94
CA ILE A 12 -1.50 7.93 45.32
C ILE A 12 -1.49 8.27 43.82
N TYR A 13 -1.13 7.30 42.99
CA TYR A 13 -1.39 7.32 41.55
C TYR A 13 -2.89 7.17 41.33
N SER A 14 -3.52 8.13 40.66
CA SER A 14 -4.62 7.92 39.70
C SER A 14 -5.21 9.27 39.29
N ALA A 15 -4.91 9.71 38.06
CA ALA A 15 -5.81 10.49 37.18
C ALA A 15 -5.10 11.04 35.90
N LEU A 16 -3.93 10.54 35.51
CA LEU A 16 -3.29 10.91 34.25
C LEU A 16 -2.85 9.65 33.51
N ALA A 17 -3.82 8.94 32.91
CA ALA A 17 -3.53 7.83 32.01
C ALA A 17 -4.74 7.52 31.11
N VAL A 18 -5.34 8.53 30.46
CA VAL A 18 -6.27 8.28 29.34
C VAL A 18 -6.24 9.46 28.37
N ARG A 19 -5.07 9.95 27.90
CA ARG A 19 -5.01 10.97 26.84
C ARG A 19 -3.81 10.93 25.89
N ASP A 20 -2.87 10.00 26.04
CA ASP A 20 -1.69 9.98 25.15
C ASP A 20 -1.74 8.86 24.09
N GLU A 21 -2.36 7.71 24.36
CA GLU A 21 -2.38 6.58 23.41
C GLU A 21 -3.30 6.81 22.18
N GLU A 22 -4.36 7.59 22.32
CA GLU A 22 -5.28 7.90 21.22
C GLU A 22 -4.77 9.05 20.33
N VAL A 23 -3.93 9.93 20.89
CA VAL A 23 -3.35 11.08 20.18
C VAL A 23 -2.11 10.65 19.38
N ASP A 24 -1.31 9.72 19.89
CA ASP A 24 -0.19 9.16 19.14
C ASP A 24 -0.65 8.32 17.93
N SER A 25 -1.76 7.56 18.02
CA SER A 25 -2.32 6.85 16.86
C SER A 25 -2.87 7.79 15.77
N ALA A 26 -3.47 8.92 16.16
CA ALA A 26 -3.98 9.90 15.20
C ALA A 26 -2.86 10.70 14.52
N ILE A 27 -1.78 11.01 15.25
CA ILE A 27 -0.61 11.73 14.73
C ILE A 27 0.25 10.85 13.82
N ASP A 28 0.36 9.54 14.08
CA ASP A 28 1.11 8.61 13.22
C ASP A 28 0.35 8.29 11.92
N ALA A 29 -0.99 8.31 11.96
CA ALA A 29 -1.83 8.22 10.75
C ALA A 29 -1.74 9.47 9.86
N ALA A 30 -1.59 10.66 10.46
CA ALA A 30 -1.45 11.93 9.75
C ALA A 30 -0.04 12.17 9.16
N LYS A 31 0.98 11.40 9.57
CA LYS A 31 2.35 11.50 9.03
C LYS A 31 2.61 10.65 7.79
N ASN A 32 1.70 9.74 7.44
CA ASN A 32 1.83 8.85 6.28
C ASN A 32 0.96 9.24 5.07
N THR A 33 0.30 10.40 5.11
CA THR A 33 -0.44 10.92 3.96
C THR A 33 0.55 11.51 2.95
N ALA A 34 0.74 10.80 1.83
CA ALA A 34 1.37 11.38 0.64
C ALA A 34 0.35 12.25 -0.10
N LEU A 35 0.81 13.26 -0.84
CA LEU A 35 -0.03 13.96 -1.81
C LEU A 35 -0.33 13.03 -2.98
N LEU A 36 -1.58 13.00 -3.47
CA LEU A 36 -1.93 12.16 -4.61
C LEU A 36 -1.06 12.50 -5.83
N GLU A 37 -0.85 13.79 -6.09
CA GLU A 37 -0.03 14.28 -7.21
C GLU A 37 1.39 13.68 -7.17
N ASP A 38 2.01 13.62 -5.99
CA ASP A 38 3.36 13.07 -5.83
C ASP A 38 3.42 11.58 -6.15
N VAL A 39 2.38 10.82 -5.79
CA VAL A 39 2.30 9.38 -6.09
C VAL A 39 2.04 9.14 -7.57
N LEU A 40 1.12 9.89 -8.17
CA LEU A 40 0.88 9.80 -9.62
C LEU A 40 2.13 10.17 -10.41
N LYS A 41 2.84 11.21 -9.98
CA LYS A 41 4.13 11.62 -10.53
C LYS A 41 5.19 10.55 -10.42
N ALA A 42 5.35 9.95 -9.24
CA ALA A 42 6.28 8.84 -9.04
C ALA A 42 5.97 7.64 -9.95
N ASN A 43 4.71 7.45 -10.32
CA ASN A 43 4.28 6.41 -11.24
C ASN A 43 4.33 6.80 -12.73
N GLY A 44 4.56 8.07 -13.07
CA GLY A 44 4.48 8.59 -14.45
C GLY A 44 3.04 8.80 -14.97
N GLU A 45 2.07 8.85 -14.07
CA GLU A 45 0.62 8.81 -14.33
C GLU A 45 -0.08 10.11 -13.88
N GLU A 46 0.64 11.24 -13.91
CA GLU A 46 0.16 12.57 -13.49
C GLU A 46 -1.14 12.97 -14.21
N HIS A 47 -1.30 12.51 -15.46
CA HIS A 47 -2.47 12.76 -16.28
C HIS A 47 -3.78 12.17 -15.72
N LEU A 48 -3.70 11.25 -14.75
CA LEU A 48 -4.87 10.67 -14.09
C LEU A 48 -5.44 11.54 -12.98
N TYR A 49 -4.74 12.62 -12.58
CA TYR A 49 -5.11 13.43 -11.43
C TYR A 49 -6.54 13.96 -11.52
N ASP A 50 -6.85 14.72 -12.58
CA ASP A 50 -8.19 15.32 -12.76
C ASP A 50 -9.29 14.26 -12.82
N LYS A 51 -9.00 13.13 -13.46
CA LYS A 51 -9.95 12.02 -13.60
C LYS A 51 -10.25 11.34 -12.26
N ILE A 52 -9.24 11.22 -11.39
CA ILE A 52 -9.43 10.71 -10.03
C ILE A 52 -10.23 11.73 -9.20
N VAL A 53 -9.87 13.01 -9.24
CA VAL A 53 -10.63 14.05 -8.51
C VAL A 53 -12.10 14.10 -8.95
N GLU A 54 -12.38 13.98 -10.24
CA GLU A 54 -13.74 14.01 -10.80
C GLU A 54 -14.57 12.77 -10.40
N LEU A 55 -13.98 11.57 -10.48
CA LEU A 55 -14.71 10.31 -10.23
C LEU A 55 -15.02 10.07 -8.75
N PHE A 56 -14.27 10.67 -7.84
CA PHE A 56 -14.38 10.42 -6.41
C PHE A 56 -14.85 11.67 -5.67
N ALA A 57 -15.95 12.31 -6.06
CA ALA A 57 -16.46 13.53 -5.40
C ALA A 57 -16.62 13.44 -3.86
N HIS A 58 -16.66 12.22 -3.29
CA HIS A 58 -16.60 11.92 -1.86
C HIS A 58 -15.27 11.26 -1.44
N VAL A 59 -14.12 11.77 -1.92
CA VAL A 59 -12.82 11.13 -1.67
C VAL A 59 -12.53 10.97 -0.17
N GLU A 60 -13.03 11.87 0.66
CA GLU A 60 -12.84 11.83 2.11
C GLU A 60 -13.57 10.64 2.75
N ASP A 61 -14.68 10.19 2.17
CA ASP A 61 -15.50 9.08 2.67
C ASP A 61 -15.12 7.74 2.00
N GLU A 62 -14.82 7.76 0.69
CA GLU A 62 -14.50 6.58 -0.12
C GLU A 62 -13.26 6.82 -1.01
N PRO A 63 -12.06 6.82 -0.44
CA PRO A 63 -10.88 7.11 -1.21
C PRO A 63 -10.50 5.94 -2.14
N PRO A 64 -10.05 6.22 -3.38
CA PRO A 64 -9.63 5.19 -4.31
C PRO A 64 -8.39 4.45 -3.81
N VAL A 65 -8.24 3.20 -4.24
CA VAL A 65 -6.97 2.49 -4.08
C VAL A 65 -6.01 2.94 -5.17
N ILE A 66 -4.91 3.56 -4.74
CA ILE A 66 -3.79 3.89 -5.62
C ILE A 66 -2.62 2.99 -5.26
N PHE A 67 -2.02 2.39 -6.29
CA PHE A 67 -0.86 1.53 -6.18
C PHE A 67 0.41 2.36 -6.30
N CYS A 68 1.32 2.20 -5.34
CA CYS A 68 2.62 2.85 -5.37
C CYS A 68 3.65 1.87 -5.94
N TRP A 69 4.00 2.02 -7.22
CA TRP A 69 4.87 1.07 -7.93
C TRP A 69 6.36 1.32 -7.66
N GLN A 70 6.78 1.11 -6.42
CA GLN A 70 8.19 1.21 -6.07
C GLN A 70 8.94 -0.07 -6.46
N ASN A 71 10.09 0.08 -7.11
CA ASN A 71 10.99 -1.03 -7.51
C ASN A 71 10.32 -2.09 -8.41
N VAL A 72 9.28 -1.72 -9.15
CA VAL A 72 8.53 -2.68 -10.00
C VAL A 72 9.43 -3.30 -11.08
N GLU A 73 10.40 -2.54 -11.60
CA GLU A 73 11.41 -3.02 -12.55
C GLU A 73 12.29 -4.10 -11.93
N VAL A 74 12.72 -3.90 -10.68
CA VAL A 74 13.54 -4.87 -9.93
C VAL A 74 12.75 -6.16 -9.71
N PHE A 75 11.45 -6.03 -9.39
CA PHE A 75 10.59 -7.19 -9.21
C PHE A 75 10.39 -7.98 -10.51
N VAL A 76 10.17 -7.29 -11.64
CA VAL A 76 10.09 -7.94 -12.96
C VAL A 76 11.40 -8.64 -13.33
N GLN A 77 12.55 -8.02 -13.06
CA GLN A 77 13.85 -8.67 -13.27
C GLN A 77 14.02 -9.90 -12.39
N ALA A 78 13.57 -9.86 -11.13
CA ALA A 78 13.59 -11.01 -10.23
C ALA A 78 12.69 -12.15 -10.73
N ILE A 79 11.51 -11.83 -11.28
CA ILE A 79 10.64 -12.82 -11.94
C ILE A 79 11.37 -13.49 -13.10
N GLN A 80 11.97 -12.70 -14.00
CA GLN A 80 12.71 -13.21 -15.15
C GLN A 80 13.89 -14.09 -14.72
N ALA A 81 14.63 -13.67 -13.69
CA ALA A 81 15.72 -14.45 -13.12
C ALA A 81 15.23 -15.76 -12.48
N ALA A 82 14.12 -15.72 -11.74
CA ALA A 82 13.52 -16.91 -11.14
C ALA A 82 13.03 -17.91 -12.20
N GLN A 83 12.43 -17.42 -13.29
CA GLN A 83 12.05 -18.23 -14.44
C GLN A 83 13.27 -18.87 -15.11
N ALA A 84 14.35 -18.11 -15.31
CA ALA A 84 15.60 -18.63 -15.88
C ALA A 84 16.25 -19.70 -14.98
N GLN A 85 16.24 -19.51 -13.66
CA GLN A 85 16.74 -20.51 -12.70
C GLN A 85 15.91 -21.80 -12.73
N ALA A 86 14.59 -21.71 -12.92
CA ALA A 86 13.72 -22.87 -12.94
C ALA A 86 13.88 -23.77 -14.18
N VAL A 87 14.32 -23.20 -15.31
CA VAL A 87 14.56 -23.97 -16.55
C VAL A 87 16.01 -24.45 -16.71
N ALA A 88 16.93 -23.98 -15.86
CA ALA A 88 18.32 -24.42 -15.87
C ALA A 88 18.46 -25.90 -15.45
N PRO A 89 19.50 -26.62 -15.89
CA PRO A 89 19.74 -28.00 -15.46
C PRO A 89 19.83 -28.13 -13.93
N GLY A 90 18.98 -28.97 -13.33
CA GLY A 90 18.88 -29.12 -11.88
C GLY A 90 18.13 -27.98 -11.17
N GLY A 91 17.53 -27.06 -11.92
CA GLY A 91 16.69 -25.98 -11.40
C GLY A 91 15.43 -26.51 -10.71
N LEU A 92 15.06 -25.88 -9.60
CA LEU A 92 13.79 -26.16 -8.93
C LEU A 92 12.66 -25.44 -9.68
N PRO A 93 11.54 -26.13 -9.98
CA PRO A 93 10.39 -25.50 -10.62
C PRO A 93 9.84 -24.38 -9.73
N LEU A 94 9.33 -23.33 -10.37
CA LEU A 94 8.59 -22.30 -9.64
C LEU A 94 7.26 -22.87 -9.12
N PRO A 95 6.79 -22.40 -7.95
CA PRO A 95 5.41 -22.62 -7.53
C PRO A 95 4.40 -22.12 -8.58
N ALA A 96 3.13 -22.50 -8.43
CA ALA A 96 2.06 -22.01 -9.29
C ALA A 96 1.98 -20.48 -9.23
N ASN A 97 1.92 -19.82 -10.39
CA ASN A 97 1.85 -18.36 -10.48
C ASN A 97 0.41 -17.87 -10.23
N PRO A 98 0.12 -17.16 -9.12
CA PRO A 98 -1.22 -16.67 -8.82
C PRO A 98 -1.69 -15.54 -9.76
N LEU A 99 -0.77 -14.88 -10.47
CA LEU A 99 -1.04 -13.76 -11.37
C LEU A 99 -1.23 -14.18 -12.83
N ALA A 100 -1.09 -15.48 -13.15
CA ALA A 100 -1.19 -16.01 -14.50
C ALA A 100 -0.37 -15.24 -15.57
N LEU A 101 0.79 -14.71 -15.16
CA LEU A 101 1.65 -13.92 -16.04
C LEU A 101 2.16 -14.75 -17.22
N PRO A 102 2.32 -14.13 -18.41
CA PRO A 102 2.95 -14.78 -19.55
C PRO A 102 4.42 -15.10 -19.27
N GLY A 103 5.02 -15.99 -20.07
CA GLY A 103 6.44 -16.35 -19.94
C GLY A 103 7.40 -15.17 -20.14
N ALA A 104 7.03 -14.17 -20.94
CA ALA A 104 7.77 -12.91 -21.09
C ALA A 104 7.09 -11.80 -20.27
N VAL A 105 7.57 -11.60 -19.03
CA VAL A 105 7.05 -10.57 -18.12
C VAL A 105 7.70 -9.21 -18.41
N ASN A 106 6.91 -8.15 -18.38
CA ASN A 106 7.37 -6.76 -18.42
C ASN A 106 6.64 -5.94 -17.34
N VAL A 107 7.06 -4.69 -17.13
CA VAL A 107 6.47 -3.83 -16.08
C VAL A 107 4.97 -3.65 -16.28
N GLN A 108 4.54 -3.41 -17.51
CA GLN A 108 3.12 -3.21 -17.83
C GLN A 108 2.32 -4.44 -17.42
N ASN A 109 2.56 -5.60 -18.03
CA ASN A 109 1.76 -6.80 -17.80
C ASN A 109 1.79 -7.27 -16.34
N PHE A 110 2.88 -6.99 -15.62
CA PHE A 110 2.96 -7.22 -14.18
C PHE A 110 1.98 -6.34 -13.40
N LYS A 111 2.03 -5.01 -13.59
CA LYS A 111 1.10 -4.08 -12.94
C LYS A 111 -0.35 -4.44 -13.25
N GLU A 112 -0.62 -4.77 -14.51
CA GLU A 112 -1.96 -5.15 -14.96
C GLU A 112 -2.47 -6.41 -14.26
N ALA A 113 -1.64 -7.44 -14.15
CA ALA A 113 -2.02 -8.69 -13.50
C ALA A 113 -2.23 -8.52 -11.99
N VAL A 114 -1.40 -7.70 -11.32
CA VAL A 114 -1.58 -7.40 -9.89
C VAL A 114 -2.88 -6.64 -9.65
N LEU A 115 -3.18 -5.64 -10.48
CA LEU A 115 -4.45 -4.90 -10.39
C LEU A 115 -5.66 -5.82 -10.58
N GLU A 116 -5.61 -6.70 -11.58
CA GLU A 116 -6.71 -7.63 -11.85
C GLU A 116 -6.84 -8.68 -10.74
N TYR A 117 -5.73 -9.17 -10.19
CA TYR A 117 -5.74 -10.09 -9.06
C TYR A 117 -6.40 -9.49 -7.81
N ALA A 118 -6.12 -8.21 -7.53
CA ALA A 118 -6.65 -7.52 -6.37
C ALA A 118 -8.09 -6.99 -6.59
N ARG A 119 -8.58 -6.99 -7.84
CA ARG A 119 -9.85 -6.39 -8.20
C ARG A 119 -11.03 -7.08 -7.52
N ALA A 120 -11.80 -6.31 -6.77
CA ALA A 120 -13.04 -6.80 -6.19
C ALA A 120 -14.10 -7.04 -7.28
N GLN A 121 -14.93 -8.07 -7.09
CA GLN A 121 -16.02 -8.36 -8.02
C GLN A 121 -17.00 -7.17 -8.06
N GLY A 122 -17.38 -6.75 -9.27
CA GLY A 122 -18.24 -5.58 -9.48
C GLY A 122 -17.54 -4.23 -9.29
N ALA A 123 -16.21 -4.19 -9.07
CA ALA A 123 -15.46 -2.94 -9.08
C ALA A 123 -15.47 -2.30 -10.48
N ALA A 124 -15.47 -0.97 -10.50
CA ALA A 124 -15.38 -0.21 -11.74
C ALA A 124 -14.09 -0.53 -12.51
N ALA A 125 -14.03 -0.10 -13.77
CA ALA A 125 -12.83 -0.30 -14.58
C ALA A 125 -11.62 0.39 -13.92
N ARG A 126 -10.48 -0.29 -13.93
CA ARG A 126 -9.20 0.30 -13.49
C ARG A 126 -8.90 1.57 -14.27
N LEU A 127 -8.27 2.53 -13.61
CA LEU A 127 -7.71 3.72 -14.24
C LEU A 127 -6.23 3.45 -14.48
N ASP A 128 -5.95 3.05 -15.73
CA ASP A 128 -4.63 2.64 -16.20
C ASP A 128 -3.99 1.56 -15.32
N THR A 129 -2.69 1.66 -15.05
CA THR A 129 -1.92 0.74 -14.21
C THR A 129 -1.77 1.18 -12.75
N THR A 130 -2.34 2.32 -12.36
CA THR A 130 -2.03 2.93 -11.05
C THR A 130 -3.22 2.99 -10.10
N CYS A 131 -4.45 3.07 -10.60
CA CYS A 131 -5.61 3.27 -9.75
C CYS A 131 -6.65 2.18 -9.96
N LEU A 132 -7.10 1.60 -8.86
CA LEU A 132 -8.24 0.70 -8.81
C LEU A 132 -9.39 1.43 -8.09
N PRO A 133 -10.36 1.97 -8.85
CA PRO A 133 -11.59 2.50 -8.27
C PRO A 133 -12.31 1.44 -7.42
N CYS A 134 -12.48 1.71 -6.14
CA CYS A 134 -13.16 0.80 -5.24
C CYS A 134 -13.97 1.57 -4.20
N SER A 135 -15.13 1.05 -3.82
CA SER A 135 -15.87 1.55 -2.66
C SER A 135 -15.13 1.21 -1.36
N GLN A 136 -15.54 1.82 -0.24
CA GLN A 136 -14.96 1.53 1.07
C GLN A 136 -15.05 0.04 1.45
N GLY A 137 -16.16 -0.63 1.09
CA GLY A 137 -16.33 -2.08 1.32
C GLY A 137 -15.38 -2.93 0.46
N GLN A 138 -15.04 -2.45 -0.74
CA GLN A 138 -14.11 -3.12 -1.65
C GLN A 138 -12.64 -2.87 -1.26
N PHE A 139 -12.33 -1.75 -0.58
CA PHE A 139 -10.98 -1.44 -0.10
C PHE A 139 -10.42 -2.55 0.79
N GLY A 140 -11.20 -3.03 1.77
CA GLY A 140 -10.77 -4.10 2.67
C GLY A 140 -10.44 -5.39 1.91
N GLN A 141 -11.19 -5.70 0.86
CA GLN A 141 -10.91 -6.85 0.00
C GLN A 141 -9.60 -6.67 -0.79
N VAL A 142 -9.38 -5.50 -1.39
CA VAL A 142 -8.16 -5.20 -2.15
C VAL A 142 -6.94 -5.31 -1.25
N ALA A 143 -6.97 -4.70 -0.06
CA ALA A 143 -5.88 -4.78 0.92
C ALA A 143 -5.60 -6.23 1.35
N PHE A 144 -6.66 -7.01 1.63
CA PHE A 144 -6.52 -8.42 2.00
C PHE A 144 -5.93 -9.26 0.87
N MET A 145 -6.35 -9.05 -0.38
CA MET A 145 -5.82 -9.77 -1.54
C MET A 145 -4.33 -9.47 -1.76
N LEU A 146 -3.91 -8.21 -1.63
CA LEU A 146 -2.50 -7.85 -1.76
C LEU A 146 -1.65 -8.47 -0.64
N GLN A 147 -2.13 -8.46 0.61
CA GLN A 147 -1.44 -9.12 1.72
C GLN A 147 -1.31 -10.63 1.47
N ARG A 148 -2.34 -11.28 0.92
CA ARG A 148 -2.26 -12.69 0.54
C ARG A 148 -1.25 -12.94 -0.57
N LEU A 149 -1.20 -12.07 -1.58
CA LEU A 149 -0.23 -12.17 -2.67
C LEU A 149 1.20 -12.03 -2.16
N GLU A 150 1.47 -11.11 -1.23
CA GLU A 150 2.80 -10.96 -0.63
C GLU A 150 3.26 -12.25 0.07
N LEU A 151 2.35 -12.99 0.70
CA LEU A 151 2.64 -14.24 1.40
C LEU A 151 2.63 -15.47 0.48
N ASP A 152 2.32 -15.32 -0.80
CA ASP A 152 2.21 -16.44 -1.73
C ASP A 152 3.59 -17.09 -1.96
N PRO A 153 3.70 -18.44 -1.98
CA PRO A 153 4.96 -19.14 -2.21
C PRO A 153 5.68 -18.71 -3.49
N TRP A 154 4.96 -18.34 -4.55
CA TRP A 154 5.53 -17.84 -5.79
C TRP A 154 6.22 -16.48 -5.58
N VAL A 155 5.55 -15.55 -4.89
CA VAL A 155 6.13 -14.24 -4.54
C VAL A 155 7.33 -14.39 -3.62
N GLN A 156 7.24 -15.24 -2.60
CA GLN A 156 8.36 -15.53 -1.70
C GLN A 156 9.56 -16.11 -2.44
N ARG A 157 9.34 -16.98 -3.45
CA ARG A 157 10.41 -17.53 -4.29
C ARG A 157 11.10 -16.44 -5.11
N ILE A 158 10.36 -15.46 -5.64
CA ILE A 158 10.92 -14.33 -6.39
C ILE A 158 11.74 -13.41 -5.50
N ILE A 159 11.23 -13.09 -4.31
CA ILE A 159 11.95 -12.27 -3.33
C ILE A 159 13.30 -12.93 -3.00
N ALA A 160 13.29 -14.25 -2.75
CA ALA A 160 14.50 -15.03 -2.46
C ALA A 160 15.54 -15.06 -3.59
N VAL A 161 15.15 -14.78 -4.85
CA VAL A 161 16.08 -14.73 -6.00
C VAL A 161 16.94 -13.46 -6.00
N GLY A 162 16.54 -12.40 -5.31
CA GLY A 162 17.43 -11.24 -5.15
C GLY A 162 16.78 -9.89 -4.91
N VAL A 163 15.55 -9.83 -4.40
CA VAL A 163 15.00 -8.54 -3.95
C VAL A 163 15.28 -8.39 -2.46
N PRO A 164 16.01 -7.34 -2.01
CA PRO A 164 16.16 -7.05 -0.58
C PRO A 164 14.78 -6.98 0.11
N ALA A 165 14.62 -7.72 1.21
CA ALA A 165 13.33 -7.89 1.90
C ALA A 165 12.69 -6.57 2.38
N ASP A 166 13.49 -5.52 2.54
CA ASP A 166 13.07 -4.16 2.92
C ASP A 166 12.48 -3.34 1.76
N ARG A 167 12.57 -3.82 0.51
CA ARG A 167 12.23 -3.04 -0.71
C ARG A 167 11.15 -3.65 -1.59
N THR A 168 10.47 -4.69 -1.12
CA THR A 168 9.55 -5.53 -1.93
C THR A 168 8.14 -5.58 -1.39
N ARG A 169 7.60 -4.45 -0.94
CA ARG A 169 6.19 -4.40 -0.56
C ARG A 169 5.37 -3.93 -1.74
N LEU A 170 4.39 -4.73 -2.15
CA LEU A 170 3.34 -4.32 -3.08
C LEU A 170 2.40 -3.41 -2.29
N ARG A 171 2.80 -2.14 -2.13
CA ARG A 171 2.04 -1.18 -1.34
C ARG A 171 0.93 -0.57 -2.19
N ALA A 172 -0.29 -0.72 -1.71
CA ALA A 172 -1.42 0.10 -2.10
C ALA A 172 -1.79 1.00 -0.93
N THR A 173 -2.11 2.26 -1.20
CA THR A 173 -2.58 3.20 -0.19
C THR A 173 -3.95 3.73 -0.58
N SER A 174 -4.80 3.90 0.41
CA SER A 174 -6.15 4.47 0.26
C SER A 174 -6.30 5.81 0.94
N LYS A 175 -5.23 6.41 1.47
CA LYS A 175 -5.31 7.74 2.06
C LYS A 175 -4.29 8.66 1.41
N PHE A 176 -4.79 9.72 0.80
CA PHE A 176 -4.00 10.78 0.18
C PHE A 176 -4.58 12.12 0.54
N GLU A 177 -3.71 13.11 0.66
CA GLU A 177 -4.13 14.50 0.66
C GLU A 177 -4.26 14.99 -0.79
N TYR A 178 -5.33 15.74 -1.03
CA TYR A 178 -5.57 16.46 -2.28
C TYR A 178 -5.30 17.94 -2.02
N PRO A 179 -4.51 18.63 -2.86
CA PRO A 179 -4.32 20.06 -2.70
C PRO A 179 -5.69 20.77 -2.73
N ARG A 180 -6.00 21.51 -1.66
CA ARG A 180 -7.15 22.42 -1.65
C ARG A 180 -6.96 23.41 -2.79
N GLN A 181 -7.81 23.34 -3.80
CA GLN A 181 -7.94 24.44 -4.75
C GLN A 181 -8.36 25.66 -3.92
N SER A 182 -7.45 26.63 -3.82
CA SER A 182 -7.74 27.92 -3.21
C SER A 182 -8.72 28.61 -4.14
N HIS A 183 -10.02 28.40 -3.88
CA HIS A 183 -11.08 29.25 -4.38
C HIS A 183 -10.84 30.64 -3.82
N THR A 184 -10.00 31.40 -4.51
CA THR A 184 -9.93 32.83 -4.36
C THR A 184 -11.21 33.35 -5.01
N ALA A 185 -12.27 33.44 -4.22
CA ALA A 185 -13.47 34.16 -4.62
C ALA A 185 -13.05 35.61 -4.86
N ILE A 186 -12.90 35.98 -6.12
CA ILE A 186 -12.89 37.37 -6.55
C ILE A 186 -14.33 37.86 -6.26
N SER A 187 -14.51 38.57 -5.16
CA SER A 187 -15.72 39.38 -4.96
C SER A 187 -15.63 40.59 -5.88
N GLU A 188 -16.57 40.69 -6.81
CA GLU A 188 -16.96 41.97 -7.41
C GLU A 188 -17.89 42.75 -6.46
#